data_AF-A0A2L1KNB8-F1
#
_entry.id   AF-A0A2L1KNB8-F1
#
_cell.length_a   1.000
_cell.length_b   1.000
_cell.length_c   1.000
_cell.angle_alpha   90.00
_cell.angle_beta   90.00
_cell.angle_gamma   90.00
#
_symmetry.space_group_name_H-M   'P 1'
#
loop_
_entity.id
_entity.type
_entity.pdbx_description
1 polymer ?
#
loop_
_entity_poly.entity_id
_entity_poly.type
_entity_poly.pdbx_seq_one_letter_code
_entity_poly.pdbx_strand_id
1 'polypeptide(L)' 'MAIHRGKQADQERHKKVLYYRQVKKLSIRETAEATSYSTSQVCRVQALFRPEN' A
#
# COMPACT_ATOMS: atom_id res chain seq x y z
N MET A 1 -4.41 8.68 -27.54
CA MET A 1 -3.09 8.50 -26.88
C MET A 1 -3.29 8.36 -25.38
N ALA A 2 -3.68 7.19 -24.88
CA ALA A 2 -3.93 6.96 -23.45
C ALA A 2 -2.73 6.21 -22.85
N ILE A 3 -1.75 6.96 -22.32
CA ILE A 3 -0.50 6.38 -21.81
C ILE A 3 -0.46 6.49 -20.28
N HIS A 4 -0.79 5.37 -19.64
CA HIS A 4 -0.25 4.84 -18.37
C HIS A 4 0.36 5.82 -17.33
N ARG A 5 -0.35 6.89 -16.93
CA ARG A 5 0.04 7.71 -15.76
C ARG A 5 -0.37 7.12 -14.40
N GLY A 6 -1.15 6.04 -14.37
CA GLY A 6 -1.61 5.40 -13.12
C GLY A 6 -0.55 4.55 -12.40
N LYS A 7 0.45 4.01 -13.12
CA LYS A 7 1.39 3.04 -12.53
C LYS A 7 2.33 3.64 -11.49
N GLN A 8 2.76 4.89 -11.63
CA GLN A 8 3.64 5.54 -10.65
C GLN A 8 2.90 5.90 -9.35
N ALA A 9 1.68 6.42 -9.47
CA ALA A 9 0.89 6.82 -8.30
C ALA A 9 0.54 5.62 -7.40
N ASP A 10 0.24 4.45 -7.97
CA ASP A 10 0.03 3.22 -7.20
C ASP A 10 1.32 2.74 -6.52
N GLN A 11 2.48 2.83 -7.20
CA GLN A 11 3.75 2.45 -6.58
C GLN A 11 4.12 3.31 -5.36
N GLU A 12 3.90 4.63 -5.42
CA GLU A 12 4.13 5.50 -4.27
C GLU A 12 3.17 5.21 -3.11
N ARG A 13 1.90 4.93 -3.41
CA ARG A 13 0.93 4.52 -2.38
C ARG A 13 1.29 3.18 -1.75
N HIS A 14 1.76 2.21 -2.54
CA HIS A 14 2.24 0.94 -2.02
C HIS A 14 3.44 1.13 -1.08
N LYS A 15 4.40 2.00 -1.42
CA LYS A 15 5.53 2.34 -0.54
C LYS A 15 5.06 2.96 0.78
N LYS A 16 4.07 3.86 0.75
CA LYS A 16 3.46 4.43 1.95
C LYS A 16 2.81 3.35 2.83
N VAL A 17 2.07 2.41 2.24
CA VAL A 17 1.47 1.27 2.98
C VAL A 17 2.55 0.48 3.72
N LEU A 18 3.66 0.16 3.06
CA LEU A 18 4.76 -0.58 3.67
C LEU A 18 5.41 0.21 4.81
N TYR A 19 5.68 1.50 4.60
CA TYR A 19 6.23 2.38 5.62
C TYR A 19 5.32 2.44 6.86
N TYR A 20 4.02 2.65 6.68
CA TYR A 20 3.07 2.74 7.80
C TYR A 20 2.93 1.42 8.57
N ARG A 21 2.93 0.27 7.88
CA ARG A 21 2.78 -1.04 8.52
C ARG A 21 4.07 -1.57 9.14
N GLN A 22 5.22 -1.38 8.49
CA GLN A 22 6.49 -1.94 8.96
C GLN A 22 7.20 -1.03 9.96
N VAL A 23 7.21 0.29 9.70
CA VAL A 23 7.93 1.29 10.52
C VAL A 23 7.01 1.88 11.58
N LYS A 24 5.87 2.48 11.19
CA LYS A 24 4.95 3.11 12.15
C LYS A 24 4.09 2.11 12.94
N LYS A 25 4.10 0.83 12.57
CA LYS A 25 3.29 -0.25 13.18
C LYS A 25 1.79 0.06 13.29
N LEU A 26 1.27 0.91 12.40
CA LEU A 26 -0.16 1.25 12.36
C LEU A 26 -1.00 0.01 12.03
N SER A 27 -2.24 -0.05 12.51
CA SER A 27 -3.17 -1.11 12.12
C SER A 27 -3.54 -1.03 10.63
N ILE A 28 -4.20 -2.09 10.12
CA ILE A 28 -4.67 -2.12 8.72
C ILE A 28 -5.70 -1.00 8.47
N ARG A 29 -6.56 -0.72 9.45
CA ARG A 29 -7.59 0.33 9.36
C ARG A 29 -6.96 1.72 9.31
N GLU A 30 -6.04 2.02 10.22
CA GLU A 30 -5.34 3.31 10.23
C GLU A 30 -4.51 3.51 8.96
N THR A 31 -3.88 2.45 8.45
CA THR A 31 -3.11 2.53 7.20
C THR A 31 -4.02 2.78 5.99
N ALA A 32 -5.20 2.14 5.96
CA ALA A 32 -6.21 2.35 4.93
C ALA A 32 -6.68 3.81 4.91
N GLU A 33 -7.00 4.37 6.08
CA GLU A 33 -7.38 5.77 6.24
C GLU A 33 -6.26 6.73 5.80
N ALA A 34 -5.01 6.47 6.22
CA ALA A 34 -3.85 7.31 5.89
C ALA A 34 -3.42 7.27 4.41
N THR A 35 -3.77 6.20 3.69
CA THR A 35 -3.37 5.99 2.27
C THR A 35 -4.54 6.13 1.29
N SER A 36 -5.74 6.37 1.80
CA SER A 36 -7.00 6.36 1.03
C SER A 36 -7.23 5.04 0.28
N TYR A 37 -6.74 3.94 0.84
CA TYR A 37 -7.03 2.59 0.37
C TYR A 37 -8.13 1.96 1.21
N SER A 38 -8.78 0.95 0.66
CA SER A 38 -9.55 0.00 1.45
C SER A 38 -8.62 -0.94 2.23
N THR A 39 -9.13 -1.52 3.31
CA THR A 39 -8.42 -2.53 4.10
C THR A 39 -7.98 -3.73 3.25
N SER A 40 -8.82 -4.18 2.31
CA SER A 40 -8.48 -5.27 1.37
C SER A 40 -7.31 -4.90 0.45
N GLN A 41 -7.27 -3.67 -0.06
CA GLN A 41 -6.13 -3.20 -0.87
C GLN A 41 -4.84 -3.19 -0.07
N VAL A 42 -4.89 -2.70 1.18
CA VAL A 42 -3.74 -2.73 2.11
C VAL A 42 -3.25 -4.16 2.31
N CYS A 43 -4.15 -5.13 2.56
CA CYS A 43 -3.78 -6.54 2.70
C CYS A 43 -3.10 -7.11 1.46
N ARG A 44 -3.61 -6.81 0.25
CA ARG A 44 -2.96 -7.26 -0.99
C ARG A 44 -1.55 -6.69 -1.14
N VAL A 45 -1.37 -5.40 -0.84
CA VAL A 45 -0.04 -4.77 -0.87
C VAL A 45 0.87 -5.44 0.15
N GLN A 46 0.39 -5.71 1.36
CA GLN A 46 1.20 -6.45 2.33
C GLN A 46 1.61 -7.83 1.83
N ALA A 47 0.68 -8.58 1.20
CA ALA A 47 0.96 -9.91 0.66
C ALA A 47 1.99 -9.87 -0.48
N LEU A 48 1.91 -8.89 -1.38
CA LEU A 48 2.84 -8.73 -2.51
C LEU A 48 4.29 -8.44 -2.08
N PHE A 49 4.48 -7.84 -0.91
CA PHE A 49 5.80 -7.42 -0.40
C PHE A 49 6.21 -8.20 0.85
N ARG A 50 5.47 -9.23 1.24
CA ARG A 50 5.91 -10.15 2.28
C ARG A 50 6.95 -11.06 1.63
N PRO A 51 8.19 -11.10 2.13
CA PRO A 51 9.14 -12.10 1.64
C PRO A 51 8.53 -13.47 1.93
N GLU A 52 8.31 -14.26 0.87
CA GLU A 52 8.17 -15.72 1.04
C GLU A 52 9.45 -16.18 1.73
N ASN A 53 9.26 -16.78 2.91
CA ASN A 53 10.34 -17.32 3.72
C ASN A 53 10.50 -18.80 3.40
#